data_AF-A0A2M6Y5W9-F1
#
_entry.id   AF-A0A2M6Y5W9-F1
#
_cell.length_a   1.000
_cell.length_b   1.000
_cell.length_c   1.000
_cell.angle_alpha   90.00
_cell.angle_beta   90.00
_cell.angle_gamma   90.00
#
_symmetry.space_group_name_H-M   'P 1'
#
loop_
_entity.id
_entity.type
_entity.pdbx_description
1 polymer ?
#
loop_
_entity_poly.entity_id
_entity_poly.type
_entity_poly.pdbx_seq_one_letter_code
_entity_poly.pdbx_strand_id
1 'polypeptide(L)'
;MRIEVDRKNGKVLRHWEKPEVKEGADPMQEAIKKMKADKSRLDDYFSNAGKTMEGKKKELLDKFEKEKKRIEDSGDTSRPINPMDLD
;
A
#
# COMPACT_ATOMS: atom_id res chain seq x y z
N MET A 1 -33.52 7.68 10.97
CA MET A 1 -33.97 6.34 11.34
C MET A 1 -34.23 5.66 10.02
N ARG A 2 -33.33 4.76 9.62
CA ARG A 2 -33.46 4.02 8.37
C ARG A 2 -33.91 2.63 8.76
N ILE A 3 -35.04 2.20 8.22
CA ILE A 3 -35.68 0.94 8.57
C ILE A 3 -35.54 0.03 7.37
N GLU A 4 -35.02 -1.17 7.61
CA GLU A 4 -34.99 -2.21 6.60
C GLU A 4 -36.22 -3.10 6.77
N VAL A 5 -37.00 -3.22 5.70
CA VAL A 5 -38.29 -3.90 5.69
C VAL A 5 -38.28 -4.97 4.62
N ASP A 6 -38.75 -6.17 4.95
CA ASP A 6 -38.95 -7.24 3.98
C ASP A 6 -40.03 -6.82 2.97
N ARG A 7 -39.63 -6.78 1.69
CA ARG A 7 -40.46 -6.29 0.58
C ARG A 7 -41.70 -7.15 0.31
N LYS A 8 -41.73 -8.41 0.74
CA LYS A 8 -42.86 -9.32 0.47
C LYS A 8 -43.96 -9.25 1.52
N ASN A 9 -43.62 -8.99 2.78
CA ASN A 9 -44.57 -9.05 3.90
C ASN A 9 -44.62 -7.76 4.73
N GLY A 10 -43.79 -6.76 4.42
CA GLY A 10 -43.75 -5.48 5.12
C GLY A 10 -43.23 -5.57 6.56
N LYS A 11 -42.63 -6.69 6.97
CA LYS A 11 -42.08 -6.86 8.32
C LYS A 11 -40.73 -6.16 8.43
N VAL A 12 -40.55 -5.40 9.50
CA VAL A 12 -39.29 -4.73 9.81
C VAL A 12 -38.26 -5.78 10.24
N LEU A 13 -37.16 -5.87 9.49
CA LEU A 13 -36.07 -6.80 9.77
C LEU A 13 -35.04 -6.19 10.72
N ARG A 14 -34.72 -4.90 10.52
CA ARG A 14 -33.72 -4.20 11.32
C ARG A 14 -33.98 -2.71 11.40
N HIS A 15 -33.72 -2.16 12.58
CA HIS A 15 -33.64 -0.72 12.82
C HIS A 15 -32.15 -0.33 12.85
N TRP A 16 -31.76 0.59 11.97
CA TRP A 16 -30.43 1.19 12.03
C TRP A 16 -30.55 2.50 12.80
N GLU A 17 -29.85 2.57 13.93
CA GLU A 17 -29.71 3.80 14.69
C GLU A 17 -29.04 4.87 13.82
N LYS A 18 -29.48 6.12 13.96
CA LYS A 18 -28.80 7.21 13.25
C LYS A 18 -27.38 7.27 13.81
N PRO A 19 -26.33 7.35 12.96
CA PRO A 19 -25.00 7.63 13.45
C PRO A 19 -25.04 8.94 14.23
N GLU A 20 -24.58 8.90 15.48
CA GLU A 20 -24.45 10.10 16.31
C GLU A 20 -23.42 11.02 15.65
N VAL A 21 -23.90 12.08 15.02
CA VAL A 21 -23.04 13.19 14.59
C VAL A 21 -22.75 13.96 15.86
N LYS A 22 -21.48 13.95 16.32
CA LYS A 22 -21.05 14.72 17.48
C LYS A 22 -21.51 16.17 17.32
N GLU A 23 -22.28 16.69 18.27
CA GLU A 23 -22.72 18.08 18.26
C GLU A 23 -21.49 19.01 18.31
N GLY A 24 -21.36 19.89 17.32
CA GLY A 24 -20.34 20.95 17.30
C GLY A 24 -19.19 20.80 16.28
N ALA A 25 -19.11 19.71 15.51
CA ALA A 25 -18.15 19.60 14.41
C ALA A 25 -18.85 19.77 13.06
N ASP A 26 -18.48 20.81 12.30
CA ASP A 26 -18.95 21.01 10.92
C ASP A 26 -18.53 19.78 10.09
N PRO A 27 -19.50 18.99 9.55
CA PRO A 27 -19.20 17.78 8.77
C PRO A 27 -18.26 18.05 7.59
N MET A 28 -18.30 19.26 7.03
CA MET A 28 -17.40 19.66 5.95
C MET A 28 -15.96 19.79 6.44
N GLN A 29 -15.74 20.36 7.63
CA GLN A 29 -14.40 20.50 8.21
C GLN A 29 -13.79 19.15 8.57
N GLU A 30 -14.57 18.23 9.13
CA GLU A 30 -14.14 16.86 9.41
C GLU A 30 -13.79 16.10 8.12
N ALA A 31 -14.61 16.24 7.06
CA ALA A 31 -14.32 15.66 5.75
C ALA A 31 -13.01 16.21 5.16
N ILE A 32 -12.79 17.53 5.23
CA ILE A 32 -11.55 18.17 4.75
C ILE A 32 -10.34 17.68 5.55
N LYS A 33 -10.44 17.57 6.88
CA LYS A 33 -9.36 17.03 7.72
C LYS A 33 -9.03 15.59 7.33
N LYS A 34 -10.05 14.75 7.13
CA LYS A 34 -9.87 13.36 6.71
C LYS A 34 -9.20 13.26 5.34
N MET A 35 -9.65 14.05 4.37
CA MET A 35 -9.02 14.10 3.03
C MET A 35 -7.56 14.53 3.09
N LYS A 36 -7.22 15.53 3.93
CA LYS A 36 -5.83 15.96 4.12
C LYS A 36 -4.97 14.86 4.77
N ALA A 37 -5.50 14.17 5.77
CA ALA A 37 -4.81 13.07 6.44
C ALA A 37 -4.57 11.89 5.48
N ASP A 38 -5.57 11.51 4.69
CA ASP A 38 -5.46 10.45 3.70
C ASP A 38 -4.43 10.81 2.60
N LYS A 39 -4.42 12.07 2.15
CA LYS A 39 -3.42 12.56 1.19
C LYS A 39 -2.01 12.44 1.76
N SER A 40 -1.78 12.92 2.99
CA SER A 40 -0.46 12.82 3.64
C SER A 40 -0.01 11.36 3.77
N ARG A 41 -0.91 10.46 4.17
CA ARG A 41 -0.60 9.03 4.31
C ARG A 41 -0.18 8.40 2.99
N LEU A 42 -0.86 8.76 1.90
CA LEU A 42 -0.52 8.28 0.56
C LEU A 42 0.82 8.84 0.09
N ASP A 43 1.03 10.15 0.26
CA ASP A 43 2.30 10.80 -0.11
C ASP A 43 3.48 10.18 0.66
N ASP A 44 3.33 9.90 1.95
CA ASP A 44 4.33 9.20 2.77
C ASP A 44 4.57 7.76 2.30
N TYR A 45 3.51 7.03 1.98
CA TYR A 45 3.61 5.66 1.46
C TYR A 45 4.39 5.61 0.14
N PHE A 46 4.04 6.48 -0.82
CA PHE A 46 4.71 6.51 -2.12
C PHE A 46 6.13 7.07 -2.04
N SER A 47 6.37 8.07 -1.20
CA SER A 47 7.71 8.63 -1.01
C SER A 47 8.67 7.61 -0.40
N ASN A 48 8.21 6.83 0.58
CA ASN A 48 9.00 5.78 1.19
C ASN A 48 9.19 4.59 0.25
N ALA A 49 8.15 4.17 -0.47
CA ALA A 49 8.24 3.10 -1.45
C ALA A 49 9.24 3.43 -2.58
N GLY A 50 9.25 4.68 -3.07
CA GLY A 50 10.22 5.15 -4.06
C GLY A 50 11.65 5.04 -3.55
N LYS A 51 11.94 5.58 -2.36
CA LYS A 51 13.27 5.49 -1.73
C LYS A 51 13.72 4.05 -1.49
N THR A 52 12.82 3.18 -1.02
CA THR A 52 13.13 1.76 -0.81
C THR A 52 13.43 1.06 -2.14
N MET A 53 12.68 1.37 -3.19
CA MET A 53 12.90 0.79 -4.53
C MET A 53 14.24 1.23 -5.11
N GLU A 54 14.56 2.52 -5.03
CA GLU A 54 15.86 3.05 -5.45
C GLU A 54 17.01 2.44 -4.66
N GLY A 55 16.86 2.28 -3.34
CA GLY A 55 17.83 1.60 -2.49
C GLY A 55 18.09 0.16 -2.93
N LYS A 56 17.03 -0.63 -3.15
CA LYS A 56 17.13 -2.00 -3.65
C LYS A 56 17.76 -2.07 -5.04
N LYS A 57 17.40 -1.16 -5.94
CA LYS A 57 17.99 -1.07 -7.28
C LYS A 57 19.49 -0.82 -7.20
N LYS A 58 19.92 0.13 -6.35
CA LYS A 58 21.33 0.43 -6.15
C LYS A 58 22.08 -0.76 -5.56
N GLU A 59 21.53 -1.41 -4.55
CA GLU A 59 22.14 -2.59 -3.93
C GLU A 59 22.31 -3.74 -4.94
N LEU A 60 21.30 -4.00 -5.77
CA LEU A 60 21.38 -5.03 -6.82
C LEU A 60 22.42 -4.69 -7.89
N LEU A 61 22.48 -3.42 -8.31
CA LEU A 61 23.50 -2.96 -9.26
C LEU A 61 24.91 -3.09 -8.68
N ASP A 62 25.12 -2.69 -7.43
CA ASP A 62 26.42 -2.79 -6.77
C ASP A 62 26.87 -4.25 -6.63
N LYS A 63 25.95 -5.17 -6.32
CA LYS A 63 26.24 -6.62 -6.29
C LYS A 63 26.59 -7.14 -7.68
N PHE A 64 25.82 -6.74 -8.69
CA PHE A 64 26.05 -7.15 -10.07
C PHE A 64 27.43 -6.70 -10.58
N GLU A 65 27.80 -5.43 -10.40
CA GLU A 65 29.10 -4.91 -10.83
C GLU A 65 30.27 -5.57 -10.10
N LYS A 66 30.13 -5.83 -8.79
CA LYS A 66 31.14 -6.59 -8.03
C LYS A 66 31.34 -8.00 -8.56
N GLU A 67 30.24 -8.71 -8.83
CA GLU A 67 30.29 -10.07 -9.33
C GLU A 67 30.83 -10.12 -10.77
N LYS A 68 30.42 -9.18 -11.62
CA LYS A 68 30.98 -9.00 -12.96
C LYS A 68 32.49 -8.81 -12.90
N LYS A 69 32.97 -7.92 -12.03
CA LYS A 69 34.40 -7.69 -11.84
C LYS A 69 35.12 -8.95 -11.33
N ARG A 70 34.52 -9.69 -10.38
CA ARG A 70 35.06 -10.98 -9.91
C ARG A 70 35.23 -11.95 -11.07
N ILE A 71 34.22 -12.09 -11.92
CA ILE A 71 34.23 -12.99 -13.07
C ILE A 71 35.31 -12.57 -14.08
N GLU A 72 35.40 -11.27 -14.41
CA GLU A 72 36.43 -10.72 -15.31
C GLU A 72 37.85 -10.95 -14.76
N ASP A 73 38.08 -10.70 -13.47
CA ASP A 73 39.40 -10.85 -12.83
C ASP A 73 39.80 -12.32 -12.63
N SER A 74 38.83 -13.22 -12.43
CA SER A 74 39.08 -14.65 -12.19
C SER A 74 39.02 -15.53 -13.45
N GLY A 75 38.51 -15.01 -14.56
CA GLY A 75 38.29 -15.78 -15.79
C GLY A 75 37.24 -16.87 -15.64
N ASP A 76 36.30 -16.71 -14.70
CA ASP A 76 35.24 -17.68 -14.43
C ASP A 76 34.27 -17.76 -15.62
N THR A 77 34.18 -18.94 -16.23
CA THR A 77 33.29 -19.20 -17.39
C THR A 77 32.10 -20.08 -17.02
N SER A 78 31.86 -20.29 -15.73
CA SER A 78 30.73 -21.06 -15.25
C SER A 78 29.40 -20.41 -15.65
N ARG A 79 28.39 -21.24 -15.90
CA ARG A 79 27.07 -20.75 -16.31
C ARG A 79 26.38 -20.10 -15.10
N PRO A 80 25.69 -18.96 -15.29
CA PRO A 80 24.92 -18.34 -14.22
C PRO A 80 23.88 -19.30 -13.63
N ILE A 81 23.63 -19.17 -12.34
CA ILE A 81 22.56 -19.91 -11.66
C ILE A 81 21.22 -19.42 -12.22
N ASN A 82 20.35 -20.36 -12.57
CA ASN A 82 19.01 -20.07 -13.04
C ASN A 82 18.19 -19.48 -11.88
N PRO A 83 17.54 -18.32 -12.05
CA PRO A 83 16.72 -17.70 -11.01
C PRO A 83 15.60 -18.59 -10.45
N MET A 84 15.12 -19.55 -11.25
CA MET A 84 14.05 -20.47 -10.86
C MET A 84 14.54 -21.66 -10.02
N ASP A 85 15.87 -21.85 -9.91
CA ASP A 85 16.50 -22.92 -9.13
C ASP A 85 16.91 -22.41 -7.72
N LEU A 86 16.57 -21.16 -7.38
CA LEU A 86 16.77 -20.54 -6.08
C LEU A 86 15.48 -20.71 -5.25
N ASP A 87 15.33 -21.87 -4.60
CA ASP A 87 14.24 -22.16 -3.63
C ASP A 87 14.41 -21.35 -2.33
#